data_AF-A0AAX3T0Z9-F1
#
_entry.id   AF-A0AAX3T0Z9-F1
#
_cell.length_a   1.000
_cell.length_b   1.000
_cell.length_c   1.000
_cell.angle_alpha   90.00
_cell.angle_beta   90.00
_cell.angle_gamma   90.00
#
_symmetry.space_group_name_H-M   'P 1'
#
loop_
_entity.id
_entity.type
_entity.pdbx_description
1 polymer ?
#
loop_
_entity_poly.entity_id
_entity_poly.type
_entity_poly.pdbx_seq_one_letter_code
_entity_poly.pdbx_strand_id
1 'polypeptide(L)'
;MKEIRNLQLSEFQKEIINKLDDEYCYKISYGFGIYGEYVAIKIFNKEMEHLFTIEGRDNTVSINNYIEKLKKKLELLELILKENK
;
A
#
# COMPACT_ATOMS: atom_id res chain seq x y z
N MET A 1 18.83 -9.54 19.54
CA MET A 1 17.56 -9.34 18.82
C MET A 1 17.15 -7.89 19.07
N LYS A 2 17.21 -7.00 18.08
CA LYS A 2 16.89 -5.57 18.31
C LYS A 2 15.37 -5.43 18.45
N GLU A 3 14.91 -5.04 19.63
CA GLU A 3 13.51 -4.71 19.89
C GLU A 3 13.03 -3.60 18.96
N ILE A 4 11.92 -3.83 18.29
CA ILE A 4 11.18 -2.82 17.53
C ILE A 4 10.43 -1.94 18.54
N ARG A 5 11.17 -1.10 19.29
CA ARG A 5 10.55 -0.14 20.22
C ARG A 5 10.01 1.04 19.40
N ASN A 6 8.70 1.30 19.51
CA ASN A 6 8.00 2.54 19.10
C ASN A 6 7.70 2.80 17.62
N LEU A 7 7.34 1.77 16.84
CA LEU A 7 6.65 1.99 15.56
C LEU A 7 5.14 2.13 15.80
N GLN A 8 4.62 3.36 15.88
CA GLN A 8 3.17 3.64 15.96
C GLN A 8 2.51 3.38 14.61
N LEU A 9 2.31 2.10 14.27
CA LEU A 9 1.44 1.70 13.16
C LEU A 9 -0.02 1.99 13.53
N SER A 10 -0.81 2.43 12.55
CA SER A 10 -2.26 2.55 12.72
C SER A 10 -2.90 1.17 12.88
N GLU A 11 -4.09 1.11 13.49
CA GLU A 11 -4.84 -0.15 13.62
C GLU A 11 -5.13 -0.76 12.25
N PHE A 12 -5.40 0.08 11.24
CA PHE A 12 -5.58 -0.37 9.87
C PHE A 12 -4.31 -1.02 9.29
N GLN A 13 -3.13 -0.42 9.48
CA GLN A 13 -1.87 -1.01 9.03
C GLN A 13 -1.60 -2.37 9.71
N LYS A 14 -1.89 -2.48 11.01
CA LYS A 14 -1.74 -3.75 11.75
C LYS A 14 -2.71 -4.82 11.21
N GLU A 15 -3.96 -4.44 10.93
CA GLU A 15 -4.95 -5.36 10.35
C GLU A 15 -4.50 -5.90 9.00
N ILE A 16 -3.97 -5.04 8.12
CA ILE A 16 -3.45 -5.45 6.82
C ILE A 16 -2.29 -6.43 6.98
N ILE A 17 -1.30 -6.11 7.83
CA ILE A 17 -0.14 -6.98 8.08
C ILE A 17 -0.58 -8.36 8.57
N ASN A 18 -1.52 -8.41 9.51
CA ASN A 18 -2.02 -9.67 10.08
C ASN A 18 -2.79 -10.54 9.06
N LYS A 19 -3.22 -9.96 7.94
CA LYS A 19 -3.92 -10.64 6.85
C LYS A 19 -3.02 -11.03 5.69
N LEU A 20 -1.74 -10.63 5.70
CA LEU A 20 -0.79 -11.07 4.68
C LEU A 20 -0.50 -12.56 4.86
N ASP A 21 -0.54 -13.31 3.77
CA ASP A 21 -0.08 -14.70 3.71
C ASP A 21 1.42 -14.78 3.38
N ASP A 22 1.95 -16.01 3.27
CA ASP A 22 3.37 -16.27 3.02
C ASP A 22 3.85 -15.86 1.60
N GLU A 23 2.94 -15.53 0.68
CA GLU A 23 3.31 -15.06 -0.67
C GLU A 23 3.74 -13.59 -0.69
N TYR A 24 3.44 -12.85 0.38
CA TYR A 24 3.70 -11.43 0.50
C TYR A 24 4.63 -11.12 1.66
N CYS A 25 5.43 -10.06 1.50
CA CYS A 25 6.19 -9.51 2.61
C CYS A 25 5.95 -8.01 2.74
N TYR A 26 6.23 -7.45 3.91
CA TYR A 26 6.15 -6.02 4.14
C TYR A 26 7.45 -5.46 4.69
N LYS A 27 7.73 -4.20 4.33
CA LYS A 27 8.77 -3.39 4.97
C LYS A 27 8.15 -2.13 5.50
N ILE A 28 8.49 -1.82 6.75
CA ILE A 28 8.13 -0.53 7.33
C ILE A 28 9.09 0.51 6.76
N SER A 29 8.52 1.62 6.31
CA SER A 29 9.24 2.76 5.77
C SER A 29 8.82 4.03 6.50
N TYR A 30 9.81 4.89 6.74
CA TYR A 30 9.58 6.23 7.26
C TYR A 30 9.72 7.22 6.11
N GLY A 31 8.71 8.06 5.95
CA GLY A 31 8.71 9.13 4.98
C GLY A 31 8.54 10.48 5.66
N PHE A 32 8.96 11.54 4.97
CA PHE A 32 8.67 12.92 5.34
C PHE A 32 7.68 13.47 4.31
N GLY A 33 6.47 13.81 4.76
CA GLY A 33 5.45 14.48 3.96
C GLY A 33 5.34 15.96 4.33
N ILE A 34 4.46 16.67 3.62
CA ILE A 34 4.19 18.11 3.86
C ILE A 34 3.75 18.39 5.32
N TYR A 35 3.14 17.40 5.97
CA TYR A 35 2.62 17.50 7.35
C TYR A 35 3.49 16.79 8.39
N GLY A 36 4.72 16.40 8.05
CA GLY A 36 5.67 15.78 8.96
C GLY A 36 6.00 14.33 8.63
N GLU A 37 6.65 13.67 9.59
CA GLU A 37 7.00 12.25 9.51
C GLU A 37 5.76 11.37 9.45
N TYR A 38 5.76 10.40 8.56
CA TYR A 38 4.74 9.36 8.52
C TYR A 38 5.37 7.99 8.44
N VAL A 39 4.72 7.03 9.12
CA VAL A 39 5.03 5.61 9.01
C VAL A 39 4.17 5.02 7.90
N ALA A 40 4.79 4.36 6.94
CA ALA A 40 4.11 3.61 5.91
C ALA A 40 4.61 2.17 5.88
N ILE A 41 3.74 1.25 5.47
CA ILE A 41 4.14 -0.12 5.15
C ILE A 41 4.15 -0.27 3.63
N LYS A 42 5.25 -0.80 3.09
CA LYS A 42 5.38 -1.19 1.69
C LYS A 42 5.20 -2.68 1.60
N ILE A 43 4.33 -3.14 0.71
CA ILE A 43 4.03 -4.56 0.50
C ILE A 43 4.64 -4.99 -0.82
N PHE A 44 5.22 -6.19 -0.81
CA PHE A 44 5.96 -6.78 -1.92
C PHE A 44 5.46 -8.20 -2.17
N ASN A 45 5.60 -8.67 -3.42
CA ASN A 45 5.42 -10.09 -3.73
C ASN A 45 6.68 -10.91 -3.34
N LYS A 46 6.61 -12.23 -3.53
CA LYS A 46 7.74 -13.16 -3.33
C LYS A 46 9.02 -12.82 -4.10
N GLU A 47 8.91 -12.09 -5.21
CA GLU A 47 10.03 -11.67 -6.06
C GLU A 47 10.62 -10.32 -5.60
N MET A 48 10.14 -9.79 -4.47
CA MET A 48 10.52 -8.51 -3.90
C MET A 48 10.15 -7.31 -4.77
N GLU A 49 9.19 -7.48 -5.69
CA GLU A 49 8.61 -6.39 -6.45
C GLU A 49 7.61 -5.62 -5.58
N HIS A 50 7.70 -4.29 -5.60
CA HIS A 50 6.81 -3.44 -4.83
C HIS A 50 5.41 -3.44 -5.44
N LEU A 51 4.41 -3.81 -4.63
CA LEU A 51 3.01 -3.86 -5.06
C LEU A 51 2.27 -2.58 -4.66
N PHE A 52 2.28 -2.23 -3.38
CA PHE A 52 1.57 -1.06 -2.87
C PHE A 52 2.14 -0.55 -1.55
N THR A 53 1.75 0.67 -1.19
CA THR A 53 2.14 1.34 0.05
C THR A 53 0.87 1.71 0.82
N ILE A 54 0.84 1.43 2.12
CA ILE A 54 -0.23 1.87 3.03
C ILE A 54 0.37 2.85 4.04
N GLU A 55 -0.08 4.10 3.98
CA GLU A 55 0.35 5.17 4.89
C GLU A 55 -0.38 5.07 6.23
N GLY A 56 0.19 5.64 7.30
CA GLY A 56 -0.42 5.60 8.63
C GLY A 56 -1.80 6.24 8.72
N ARG A 57 -2.11 7.18 7.81
CA ARG A 57 -3.41 7.85 7.69
C ARG A 57 -4.43 7.07 6.86
N ASP A 58 -4.01 6.01 6.17
CA ASP A 58 -4.93 5.24 5.36
C ASP A 58 -5.93 4.47 6.21
N ASN A 59 -7.11 4.30 5.63
CA ASN A 59 -8.20 3.51 6.18
C ASN A 59 -8.97 2.84 5.04
N THR A 60 -9.94 2.00 5.39
CA THR A 60 -10.76 1.27 4.42
C THR A 60 -11.40 2.18 3.37
N VAL A 61 -11.87 3.38 3.76
CA VAL A 61 -12.50 4.33 2.82
C VAL A 61 -11.47 4.91 1.85
N SER A 62 -10.31 5.34 2.33
CA SER A 62 -9.26 5.90 1.46
C SER A 62 -8.74 4.88 0.45
N ILE A 63 -8.53 3.63 0.89
CA ILE A 63 -8.06 2.53 0.04
C ILE A 63 -9.12 2.13 -0.98
N ASN A 64 -10.40 2.03 -0.60
CA ASN A 64 -11.47 1.73 -1.54
C ASN A 64 -11.58 2.79 -2.64
N ASN A 65 -11.51 4.07 -2.27
CA ASN A 65 -11.50 5.18 -3.22
C ASN A 65 -10.30 5.12 -4.16
N TYR A 66 -9.12 4.73 -3.66
CA TYR A 66 -7.93 4.55 -4.47
C TYR A 66 -8.09 3.40 -5.47
N ILE A 67 -8.61 2.26 -5.03
CA ILE A 67 -8.90 1.09 -5.89
C ILE A 67 -9.90 1.47 -7.01
N GLU A 68 -10.96 2.19 -6.69
CA GLU A 68 -11.95 2.61 -7.69
C GLU A 68 -11.34 3.52 -8.77
N LYS A 69 -10.47 4.45 -8.37
CA LYS A 69 -9.72 5.29 -9.32
C LYS A 69 -8.81 4.47 -10.22
N LEU A 70 -8.12 3.46 -9.68
CA LEU A 70 -7.28 2.58 -10.47
C LEU A 70 -8.09 1.75 -11.47
N LYS A 71 -9.26 1.23 -11.09
CA LYS A 71 -10.17 0.51 -12.00
C LYS A 71 -10.59 1.36 -13.19
N LYS A 72 -11.06 2.59 -12.93
CA LYS A 72 -11.43 3.55 -13.98
C LYS A 72 -10.26 3.88 -14.92
N LYS A 73 -9.06 4.02 -14.37
CA LYS A 73 -7.84 4.26 -15.17
C LYS A 73 -7.49 3.05 -16.05
N LEU A 74 -7.63 1.83 -15.52
CA LEU A 74 -7.40 0.61 -16.28
C LEU A 74 -8.40 0.47 -17.44
N GLU A 75 -9.69 0.69 -17.19
CA GLU A 75 -10.75 0.66 -18.22
C GLU A 75 -10.43 1.63 -19.38
N LEU A 76 -9.98 2.85 -19.06
CA LEU A 76 -9.57 3.82 -20.07
C LEU A 76 -8.36 3.33 -20.89
N LEU A 77 -7.35 2.76 -20.24
CA LEU A 77 -6.17 2.22 -20.93
C LEU A 77 -6.52 1.05 -21.84
N GLU A 78 -7.40 0.16 -21.40
CA GLU A 78 -7.89 -0.96 -22.22
C GLU A 78 -8.66 -0.48 -23.45
N LEU A 79 -9.47 0.59 -23.32
CA LEU A 79 -10.17 1.19 -24.46
C LEU A 79 -9.17 1.74 -25.49
N ILE A 80 -8.19 2.53 -25.04
CA ILE A 80 -7.12 3.08 -25.90
C ILE A 80 -6.37 1.96 -26.62
N LEU A 81 -6.03 0.87 -25.93
CA LEU A 81 -5.31 -0.25 -26.53
C LEU A 81 -6.15 -1.04 -27.54
N LYS A 82 -7.48 -1.07 -27.40
CA LYS A 82 -8.39 -1.68 -28.39
C LYS A 82 -8.50 -0.85 -29.66
N GLU A 83 -8.53 0.48 -29.54
CA GLU A 83 -8.62 1.40 -30.69
C GLU A 83 -7.33 1.48 -31.52
N ASN A 84 -6.19 1.09 -30.94
CA ASN A 84 -4.88 1.05 -31.61
C ASN A 84 -4.56 -0.31 -32.28
N LYS A 85 -5.54 -1.22 -32.41
CA LYS A 85 -5.42 -2.49 -33.14
C LYS A 85 -6.14 -2.42 -34.48
#